data_AF-A0A3P8U5Y8-F1
#
_entry.id   AF-A0A3P8U5Y8-F1
#
_cell.length_a   1.000
_cell.length_b   1.000
_cell.length_c   1.000
_cell.angle_alpha   90.00
_cell.angle_beta   90.00
_cell.angle_gamma   90.00
#
_symmetry.space_group_name_H-M   'P 1'
#
loop_
_entity.id
_entity.type
_entity.pdbx_description
1 polymer ?
#
loop_
_entity_poly.entity_id
_entity_poly.type
_entity_poly.pdbx_seq_one_letter_code
_entity_poly.pdbx_strand_id
1 'polypeptide(L)'
;MEDCCRSCMPCLGRLWNWIWPEFRYPNVPNHSSGDVIANPATQAAEIRTVSGDVSVPSPKKRPVQLYAALFDFEARSNDELTVKEGDKLSVIEKRGDYVLAKKLTGSLQSGLIPANYVALLQDEFAKHKWYYGNINRVKAEKLLLASQNKDGSFLVRISESHSDEYTISGRRFIL
;
A
#
# COMPACT_ATOMS: atom_id res chain seq x y z
N MET A 1 -8.46 -24.44 -0.17
CA MET A 1 -7.11 -23.83 0.02
C MET A 1 -6.84 -23.44 1.48
N GLU A 2 -7.82 -23.63 2.37
CA GLU A 2 -7.82 -23.21 3.77
C GLU A 2 -7.05 -24.22 4.65
N ASP A 3 -7.05 -25.49 4.24
CA ASP A 3 -6.44 -26.60 4.99
C ASP A 3 -4.91 -26.56 5.00
N CYS A 4 -4.29 -26.03 3.93
CA CYS A 4 -2.84 -25.94 3.82
C CYS A 4 -2.25 -24.94 4.83
N CYS A 5 -2.98 -23.83 5.10
CA CYS A 5 -2.52 -22.80 6.03
C CYS A 5 -2.70 -23.18 7.51
N ARG A 6 -3.66 -24.06 7.84
CA ARG A 6 -3.86 -24.54 9.22
C ARG A 6 -2.82 -25.57 9.67
N SER A 7 -2.25 -26.34 8.75
CA SER A 7 -1.34 -27.44 9.09
C SER A 7 0.08 -26.96 9.43
N CYS A 8 0.52 -25.81 8.92
CA CYS A 8 1.90 -25.34 9.04
C CYS A 8 2.26 -24.63 10.36
N MET A 9 1.30 -24.22 11.20
CA MET A 9 1.58 -23.41 12.42
C MET A 9 0.59 -23.69 13.58
N PRO A 10 0.80 -24.74 14.38
CA PRO A 10 -0.13 -25.13 15.44
C PRO A 10 -0.21 -24.16 16.63
N CYS A 11 0.73 -23.23 16.78
CA CYS A 11 0.81 -22.30 17.92
C CYS A 11 -0.02 -21.01 17.76
N LEU A 12 -0.57 -20.73 16.57
CA LEU A 12 -1.26 -19.45 16.27
C LEU A 12 -2.79 -19.57 16.23
N GLY A 13 -3.36 -20.67 16.74
CA GLY A 13 -4.80 -20.94 16.64
C GLY A 13 -5.72 -19.86 17.23
N ARG A 14 -5.27 -19.13 18.26
CA ARG A 14 -6.05 -18.01 18.83
C ARG A 14 -6.05 -16.76 17.94
N LEU A 15 -4.97 -16.54 17.19
CA LEU A 15 -4.86 -15.40 16.26
C LEU A 15 -5.76 -15.61 15.04
N TRP A 16 -5.87 -16.85 14.56
CA TRP A 16 -6.69 -17.19 13.39
C TRP A 16 -8.20 -16.99 13.61
N ASN A 17 -8.71 -17.37 14.79
CA ASN A 17 -10.12 -17.16 15.16
C ASN A 17 -10.50 -15.69 15.34
N TRP A 18 -9.53 -14.79 15.53
CA TRP A 18 -9.78 -13.35 15.67
C TRP A 18 -9.84 -12.64 14.33
N ILE A 19 -9.06 -13.12 13.35
CA ILE A 19 -9.03 -12.56 12.00
C ILE A 19 -10.19 -13.11 11.14
N TRP A 20 -10.62 -14.36 11.40
CA TRP A 20 -11.81 -14.98 10.79
C TRP A 20 -12.73 -15.57 11.87
N PRO A 21 -13.59 -14.75 12.51
CA PRO A 21 -14.69 -15.30 13.27
C PRO A 21 -15.62 -16.01 12.29
N GLU A 22 -16.00 -17.25 12.58
CA GLU A 22 -16.99 -18.05 11.84
C GLU A 22 -18.30 -17.26 11.69
N PHE A 23 -18.41 -16.51 10.60
CA PHE A 23 -19.68 -15.97 10.13
C PHE A 23 -20.50 -17.15 9.61
N ARG A 24 -21.18 -17.82 10.53
CA ARG A 24 -22.24 -18.78 10.22
C ARG A 24 -23.38 -18.00 9.56
N TYR A 25 -23.43 -18.04 8.24
CA TYR A 25 -24.64 -17.70 7.50
C TYR A 25 -25.74 -18.71 7.86
N PRO A 26 -26.98 -18.27 8.17
CA PRO A 26 -28.06 -19.17 8.51
C PRO A 26 -28.48 -20.02 7.29
N ASN A 27 -28.67 -21.32 7.53
CA ASN A 27 -29.14 -22.29 6.54
C ASN A 27 -30.54 -21.93 6.05
N VAL A 28 -30.73 -21.90 4.72
CA VAL A 28 -32.05 -21.82 4.09
C VAL A 28 -32.58 -23.25 3.90
N PRO A 29 -33.84 -23.58 4.24
CA PRO A 29 -34.32 -24.96 4.20
C PRO A 29 -34.49 -25.49 2.77
N ASN A 30 -33.99 -26.70 2.54
CA ASN A 30 -34.23 -27.49 1.33
C ASN A 30 -35.71 -27.83 1.19
N HIS A 31 -36.33 -27.44 0.09
CA HIS A 31 -37.52 -28.13 -0.44
C HIS A 31 -37.11 -29.00 -1.63
N SER A 32 -37.61 -30.23 -1.59
CA SER A 32 -37.26 -31.41 -2.37
C SER A 32 -37.92 -31.48 -3.76
N SER A 33 -37.22 -32.17 -4.69
CA SER A 33 -37.74 -33.15 -5.68
C SER A 33 -37.65 -32.81 -7.19
N GLY A 34 -36.97 -33.72 -7.93
CA GLY A 34 -37.09 -34.06 -9.37
C GLY A 34 -36.32 -33.16 -10.35
N ASP A 35 -35.62 -33.59 -11.40
CA ASP A 35 -35.34 -34.90 -11.98
C ASP A 35 -34.08 -34.79 -12.90
N VAL A 36 -33.33 -35.89 -12.96
CA VAL A 36 -32.35 -36.40 -13.96
C VAL A 36 -32.10 -35.58 -15.24
N ILE A 37 -30.83 -35.33 -15.62
CA ILE A 37 -30.14 -35.83 -16.86
C ILE A 37 -28.60 -35.72 -16.68
N ALA A 38 -27.89 -36.84 -16.85
CA ALA A 38 -26.41 -36.93 -16.89
C ALA A 38 -25.85 -36.57 -18.28
N ASN A 39 -24.59 -36.12 -18.36
CA ASN A 39 -23.79 -36.25 -19.59
C ASN A 39 -22.28 -36.38 -19.29
N PRO A 40 -21.52 -37.07 -20.17
CA PRO A 40 -20.33 -37.84 -19.81
C PRO A 40 -19.01 -37.17 -20.22
N ALA A 41 -17.92 -37.78 -19.75
CA ALA A 41 -16.52 -37.39 -19.85
C ALA A 41 -16.03 -36.86 -21.21
N THR A 42 -15.17 -35.83 -21.21
CA THR A 42 -13.96 -35.82 -22.06
C THR A 42 -12.82 -34.94 -21.49
N GLN A 43 -11.72 -35.64 -21.21
CA GLN A 43 -10.31 -35.30 -20.97
C GLN A 43 -9.80 -33.86 -20.85
N ALA A 44 -8.94 -33.72 -19.83
CA ALA A 44 -8.03 -32.62 -19.54
C ALA A 44 -7.07 -32.31 -20.71
N ALA A 45 -6.98 -31.03 -21.07
CA ALA A 45 -5.89 -30.49 -21.88
C ALA A 45 -4.89 -29.76 -20.96
N GLU A 46 -3.70 -30.32 -20.88
CA GLU A 46 -2.53 -29.88 -20.13
C GLU A 46 -1.99 -28.56 -20.73
N ILE A 47 -2.03 -27.45 -19.98
CA ILE A 47 -1.49 -26.17 -20.45
C ILE A 47 0.03 -26.17 -20.26
N ARG A 48 0.75 -26.37 -21.36
CA ARG A 48 2.22 -26.23 -21.45
C ARG A 48 2.64 -24.80 -21.12
N THR A 49 3.48 -24.65 -20.11
CA THR A 49 4.09 -23.38 -19.73
C THR A 49 5.16 -23.01 -20.76
N VAL A 50 4.88 -22.05 -21.64
CA VAL A 50 5.92 -21.44 -22.47
C VAL A 50 6.67 -20.43 -21.62
N SER A 51 7.92 -20.79 -21.30
CA SER A 51 8.94 -19.87 -20.80
C SER A 51 9.11 -18.74 -21.81
N GLY A 52 8.74 -17.53 -21.40
CA GLY A 52 8.97 -16.31 -22.15
C GLY A 52 9.42 -15.25 -21.17
N ASP A 53 10.72 -14.92 -21.21
CA ASP A 53 11.33 -13.78 -20.54
C ASP A 53 10.62 -12.48 -20.96
N VAL A 54 9.58 -12.11 -20.23
CA VAL A 54 9.02 -10.76 -20.31
C VAL A 54 9.80 -9.92 -19.30
N SER A 55 10.79 -9.23 -19.82
CA SER A 55 11.49 -8.14 -19.15
C SER A 55 10.47 -7.13 -18.61
N VAL A 56 10.24 -7.17 -17.30
CA VAL A 56 9.35 -6.26 -16.57
C VAL A 56 9.88 -4.83 -16.73
N PRO A 57 9.10 -3.86 -17.26
CA PRO A 57 9.40 -2.47 -17.01
C PRO A 57 9.09 -2.20 -15.53
N SER A 58 10.14 -2.27 -14.70
CA SER A 58 10.11 -1.81 -13.32
C SER A 58 9.47 -0.42 -13.23
N PRO A 59 8.51 -0.15 -12.32
CA PRO A 59 8.04 1.21 -12.08
C PRO A 59 9.22 2.04 -11.53
N LYS A 60 9.95 2.75 -12.40
CA LYS A 60 11.03 3.67 -12.00
C LYS A 60 10.46 4.98 -11.43
N LYS A 61 9.68 4.92 -10.35
CA LYS A 61 9.42 6.10 -9.51
C LYS A 61 9.87 5.76 -8.11
N ARG A 62 11.00 6.36 -7.72
CA ARG A 62 11.62 6.19 -6.40
C ARG A 62 10.53 6.41 -5.34
N PRO A 63 10.45 5.58 -4.28
CA PRO A 63 9.56 5.85 -3.16
C PRO A 63 9.80 7.29 -2.71
N VAL A 64 8.71 8.01 -2.41
CA VAL A 64 8.81 9.40 -1.97
C VAL A 64 9.67 9.41 -0.70
N GLN A 65 10.88 9.96 -0.82
CA GLN A 65 11.84 10.00 0.28
C GLN A 65 11.30 10.92 1.37
N LEU A 66 11.23 10.38 2.57
CA LEU A 66 10.78 11.10 3.75
C LEU A 66 11.94 11.94 4.29
N TYR A 67 11.65 13.16 4.75
CA TYR A 67 12.62 14.06 5.36
C TYR A 67 12.10 14.56 6.71
N ALA A 68 13.00 15.00 7.57
CA ALA A 68 12.70 15.75 8.78
C ALA A 68 13.35 17.13 8.71
N ALA A 69 12.67 18.14 9.24
CA ALA A 69 13.29 19.43 9.53
C ALA A 69 14.30 19.25 10.68
N LEU A 70 15.53 19.71 10.47
CA LEU A 70 16.61 19.66 11.46
C LEU A 70 16.51 20.80 12.48
N PHE A 71 15.90 21.91 12.10
CA PHE A 71 15.79 23.12 12.91
C PHE A 71 14.48 23.83 12.62
N ASP A 72 14.10 24.72 13.53
CA ASP A 72 13.03 25.68 13.29
C ASP A 72 13.38 26.63 12.15
N PHE A 73 12.44 26.85 11.24
CA PHE A 73 12.54 27.84 10.17
C PHE A 73 11.22 28.57 10.03
N GLU A 74 11.27 29.90 10.13
CA GLU A 74 10.12 30.78 9.99
C GLU A 74 10.13 31.42 8.60
N ALA A 75 9.05 31.20 7.84
CA ALA A 75 8.88 31.77 6.51
C ALA A 75 8.87 33.30 6.57
N ARG A 76 9.66 33.93 5.71
CA ARG A 76 9.75 35.39 5.56
C ARG A 76 8.93 35.89 4.37
N SER A 77 8.47 34.99 3.51
CA SER A 77 7.64 35.29 2.35
C SER A 77 6.57 34.22 2.15
N ASN A 78 5.58 34.51 1.31
CA ASN A 78 4.48 33.59 1.02
C ASN A 78 4.90 32.33 0.24
N ASP A 79 6.09 32.35 -0.36
CA ASP A 79 6.63 31.21 -1.11
C ASP A 79 7.44 30.26 -0.21
N GLU A 80 7.75 30.68 1.01
CA GLU A 80 8.49 29.91 2.01
C GLU A 80 7.55 29.14 2.96
N LEU A 81 8.05 28.06 3.55
CA LEU A 81 7.28 27.20 4.44
C LEU A 81 7.82 27.23 5.86
N THR A 82 7.00 27.66 6.83
CA THR A 82 7.36 27.60 8.24
C THR A 82 7.37 26.15 8.74
N VAL A 83 8.50 25.70 9.28
CA VAL A 83 8.72 24.35 9.85
C VAL A 83 9.27 24.44 11.27
N LYS A 84 8.95 23.44 12.09
CA LYS A 84 9.54 23.19 13.40
C LYS A 84 10.51 22.01 13.31
N GLU A 85 11.54 22.01 14.15
CA GLU A 85 12.43 20.86 14.30
C GLU A 85 11.61 19.57 14.50
N GLY A 86 11.96 18.52 13.74
CA GLY A 86 11.25 17.24 13.74
C GLY A 86 10.03 17.17 12.82
N ASP A 87 9.57 18.29 12.22
CA ASP A 87 8.47 18.24 11.25
C ASP A 87 8.79 17.29 10.10
N LYS A 88 7.84 16.40 9.78
CA LYS A 88 7.99 15.45 8.67
C LYS A 88 7.63 16.11 7.36
N LEU A 89 8.53 15.99 6.39
CA LEU A 89 8.47 16.67 5.12
C LEU A 89 8.62 15.68 3.97
N SER A 90 7.99 16.00 2.85
CA SER A 90 8.26 15.40 1.55
C SER A 90 8.92 16.45 0.66
N VAL A 91 10.17 16.22 0.30
CA VAL A 91 10.87 17.07 -0.68
C VAL A 91 10.34 16.76 -2.08
N ILE A 92 9.80 17.77 -2.76
CA ILE A 92 9.23 17.68 -4.11
C ILE A 92 10.31 17.97 -5.14
N GLU A 93 11.07 19.04 -4.94
CA GLU A 93 12.08 19.53 -5.89
C GLU A 93 13.21 20.25 -5.14
N LYS A 94 14.44 20.15 -5.64
CA LYS A 94 15.59 20.96 -5.17
C LYS A 94 15.83 22.13 -6.13
N ARG A 95 15.96 23.34 -5.60
CA ARG A 95 16.21 24.59 -6.33
C ARG A 95 17.40 25.32 -5.71
N GLY A 96 18.60 25.01 -6.20
CA GLY A 96 19.84 25.56 -5.65
C GLY A 96 20.00 25.20 -4.17
N ASP A 97 20.06 26.22 -3.31
CA ASP A 97 20.21 26.11 -1.86
C ASP A 97 18.89 25.90 -1.12
N TYR A 98 17.76 25.88 -1.82
CA TYR A 98 16.43 25.65 -1.26
C TYR A 98 15.82 24.36 -1.79
N VAL A 99 14.87 23.81 -1.04
CA VAL A 99 14.00 22.71 -1.47
C VAL A 99 12.55 23.13 -1.38
N LEU A 100 11.76 22.77 -2.40
CA LEU A 100 10.32 22.83 -2.33
C LEU A 100 9.84 21.61 -1.54
N ALA A 101 9.35 21.85 -0.34
CA ALA A 101 8.90 20.81 0.57
C ALA A 101 7.39 20.92 0.83
N LYS A 102 6.78 19.80 1.19
CA LYS A 102 5.42 19.72 1.68
C LYS A 102 5.40 19.10 3.07
N LYS A 103 4.72 19.75 4.01
CA LYS A 103 4.47 19.20 5.34
C LYS A 103 3.56 17.98 5.29
N LEU A 104 3.93 16.96 6.04
CA LEU A 104 3.17 15.73 6.20
C LEU A 104 2.41 15.71 7.54
N THR A 105 2.88 16.49 8.52
CA THR A 105 2.31 16.70 9.84
C THR A 105 1.57 18.05 9.89
N GLY A 106 0.44 18.13 10.60
CA GLY A 106 -0.23 19.40 10.89
C GLY A 106 -0.84 20.09 9.67
N SER A 107 -0.39 21.31 9.35
CA SER A 107 -0.87 22.04 8.17
C SER A 107 -0.27 21.44 6.89
N LEU A 108 -1.12 20.92 5.99
CA LEU A 108 -0.75 20.35 4.68
C LEU A 108 -0.23 21.40 3.67
N GLN A 109 0.57 22.36 4.13
CA GLN A 109 1.15 23.45 3.36
C GLN A 109 2.43 23.01 2.66
N SER A 110 2.80 23.74 1.61
CA SER A 110 4.01 23.53 0.82
C SER A 110 4.67 24.85 0.53
N GLY A 111 6.00 24.85 0.47
CA GLY A 111 6.80 26.04 0.21
C GLY A 111 8.29 25.74 0.27
N LEU A 112 9.09 26.78 0.09
CA LEU A 112 10.55 26.71 0.08
C LEU A 112 11.12 26.71 1.50
N ILE A 113 12.13 25.88 1.72
CA ILE A 113 12.97 25.87 2.92
C ILE A 113 14.44 25.65 2.52
N PRO A 114 15.42 26.12 3.30
CA PRO A 114 16.82 25.88 3.00
C PRO A 114 17.16 24.38 2.98
N ALA A 115 17.95 23.94 2.02
CA ALA A 115 18.28 22.53 1.83
C ALA A 115 19.08 21.94 3.01
N ASN A 116 19.85 22.77 3.72
CA ASN A 116 20.60 22.37 4.93
C ASN A 116 19.72 22.26 6.19
N TYR A 117 18.44 22.60 6.10
CA TYR A 117 17.48 22.47 7.20
C TYR A 117 16.71 21.15 7.12
N VAL A 118 16.97 20.30 6.12
CA VAL A 118 16.31 19.02 5.98
C VAL A 118 17.30 17.87 5.97
N ALA A 119 16.93 16.78 6.63
CA ALA A 119 17.65 15.51 6.55
C ALA A 119 16.71 14.41 6.05
N LEU A 120 17.26 13.51 5.24
CA LEU A 120 16.55 12.34 4.76
C LEU A 120 16.29 11.40 5.94
N LEU A 121 15.03 11.14 6.24
CA LEU A 121 14.67 10.09 7.18
C LEU A 121 14.89 8.75 6.46
N GLN A 122 15.77 7.94 7.04
CA GLN A 122 16.04 6.62 6.54
C GLN A 122 14.80 5.76 6.81
N ASP A 123 14.00 5.57 5.78
CA ASP A 123 12.78 4.80 5.87
C ASP A 123 13.16 3.31 5.86
N GLU A 124 13.14 2.68 7.04
CA GLU A 124 13.48 1.26 7.21
C GLU A 124 12.67 0.35 6.29
N PHE A 125 11.48 0.79 5.88
CA PHE A 125 10.58 0.05 5.02
C PHE A 125 10.82 0.30 3.53
N ALA A 126 11.62 1.30 3.14
CA ALA A 126 11.92 1.59 1.73
C ALA A 126 12.61 0.41 1.00
N LYS A 127 13.19 -0.54 1.74
CA LYS A 127 13.71 -1.80 1.17
C LYS A 127 12.63 -2.78 0.74
N HIS A 128 11.40 -2.65 1.25
CA HIS A 128 10.32 -3.58 0.98
C HIS A 128 9.49 -3.16 -0.24
N LYS A 129 9.30 -4.09 -1.18
CA LYS A 129 8.56 -3.86 -2.44
C LYS A 129 7.08 -3.50 -2.24
N TRP A 130 6.50 -3.86 -1.10
CA TRP A 130 5.12 -3.56 -0.73
C TRP A 130 4.97 -2.16 -0.11
N TYR A 131 6.07 -1.47 0.21
CA TYR A 131 6.06 -0.15 0.80
C TYR A 131 6.25 0.93 -0.28
N TYR A 132 5.30 1.86 -0.34
CA TYR A 132 5.25 2.90 -1.37
C TYR A 132 5.53 4.30 -0.83
N GLY A 133 5.89 4.43 0.45
CA GLY A 133 6.23 5.72 1.05
C GLY A 133 5.04 6.66 1.16
N ASN A 134 5.32 7.95 1.01
CA ASN A 134 4.31 9.00 1.00
C ASN A 134 3.53 9.03 -0.33
N ILE A 135 2.54 8.15 -0.47
CA ILE A 135 1.54 8.23 -1.53
C ILE A 135 0.15 8.48 -0.93
N ASN A 136 -0.63 9.33 -1.60
CA ASN A 136 -2.00 9.64 -1.18
C ASN A 136 -2.96 8.47 -1.51
N ARG A 137 -4.16 8.48 -0.89
CA ARG A 137 -5.17 7.43 -1.09
C ARG A 137 -5.53 7.21 -2.56
N VAL A 138 -5.71 8.30 -3.30
CA VAL A 138 -6.10 8.27 -4.72
C VAL A 138 -5.03 7.61 -5.59
N LYS A 139 -3.76 7.93 -5.36
CA LYS A 139 -2.63 7.33 -6.08
C LYS A 139 -2.48 5.85 -5.72
N ALA A 140 -2.70 5.49 -4.46
CA ALA A 140 -2.69 4.09 -4.03
C ALA A 140 -3.78 3.27 -4.75
N GLU A 141 -5.01 3.79 -4.79
CA GLU A 141 -6.13 3.16 -5.50
C GLU A 141 -5.83 2.97 -6.99
N LYS A 142 -5.36 4.02 -7.66
CA LYS A 142 -4.98 3.94 -9.09
C LYS A 142 -3.91 2.88 -9.35
N LEU A 143 -2.91 2.78 -8.47
CA LEU A 143 -1.87 1.76 -8.58
C LEU A 143 -2.45 0.35 -8.39
N LEU A 144 -3.30 0.15 -7.38
CA LEU A 144 -3.90 -1.14 -7.07
C LEU A 144 -4.85 -1.63 -8.18
N LEU A 145 -5.57 -0.73 -8.83
CA LEU A 145 -6.49 -1.05 -9.93
C LEU A 145 -5.80 -1.31 -11.28
N ALA A 146 -4.48 -1.18 -11.38
CA ALA A 146 -3.75 -1.52 -12.60
C ALA A 146 -4.03 -2.97 -13.04
N SER A 147 -4.18 -3.20 -14.35
CA SER A 147 -4.57 -4.50 -14.92
C SER A 147 -3.60 -5.64 -14.58
N GLN A 148 -2.34 -5.30 -14.30
CA GLN A 148 -1.30 -6.23 -13.87
C GLN A 148 -1.50 -6.78 -12.44
N ASN A 149 -2.28 -6.11 -11.61
CA ASN A 149 -2.48 -6.48 -10.22
C ASN A 149 -3.69 -7.40 -10.07
N LYS A 150 -3.55 -8.44 -9.24
CA LYS A 150 -4.61 -9.39 -8.91
C LYS A 150 -5.37 -8.95 -7.65
N ASP A 151 -6.49 -9.57 -7.36
CA ASP A 151 -7.23 -9.29 -6.13
C ASP A 151 -6.45 -9.74 -4.91
N GLY A 152 -6.63 -9.02 -3.80
CA GLY A 152 -5.78 -9.16 -2.64
C GLY A 152 -4.40 -8.50 -2.79
N SER A 153 -4.08 -7.89 -3.95
CA SER A 153 -2.92 -6.99 -4.05
C SER A 153 -3.06 -5.88 -3.02
N PHE A 154 -1.96 -5.56 -2.35
CA PHE A 154 -1.92 -4.51 -1.35
C PHE A 154 -0.64 -3.69 -1.45
N LEU A 155 -0.66 -2.54 -0.81
CA LEU A 155 0.51 -1.72 -0.56
C LEU A 155 0.40 -1.04 0.80
N VAL A 156 1.54 -0.69 1.39
CA VAL A 156 1.62 0.12 2.60
C VAL A 156 2.12 1.51 2.23
N ARG A 157 1.50 2.53 2.80
CA ARG A 157 1.81 3.95 2.59
C ARG A 157 1.76 4.69 3.91
N ILE A 158 2.31 5.89 3.96
CA ILE A 158 2.14 6.78 5.12
C ILE A 158 0.67 7.20 5.25
N SER A 159 0.16 7.23 6.48
CA SER A 159 -1.20 7.71 6.76
C SER A 159 -1.30 9.22 6.50
N GLU A 160 -2.34 9.61 5.79
CA GLU A 160 -2.62 11.03 5.49
C GLU A 160 -3.24 11.77 6.69
N SER A 161 -3.84 11.03 7.61
CA SER A 161 -4.48 11.58 8.81
C SER A 161 -3.55 11.61 10.01
N HIS A 162 -2.59 10.67 10.07
CA HIS A 162 -1.61 10.59 11.14
C HIS A 162 -0.23 10.31 10.54
N SER A 163 0.61 11.33 10.47
CA SER A 163 1.95 11.31 9.88
C SER A 163 2.95 10.33 10.54
N ASP A 164 2.61 9.79 11.71
CA ASP A 164 3.39 8.78 12.43
C ASP A 164 2.85 7.36 12.23
N GLU A 165 1.76 7.22 11.50
CA GLU A 165 1.14 5.92 11.23
C GLU A 165 1.27 5.53 9.76
N TYR A 166 1.04 4.24 9.52
CA TYR A 166 0.99 3.66 8.20
C TYR A 166 -0.43 3.18 7.88
N THR A 167 -0.78 3.24 6.60
CA THR A 167 -2.05 2.74 6.09
C THR A 167 -1.79 1.61 5.10
N ILE A 168 -2.49 0.49 5.27
CA ILE A 168 -2.56 -0.58 4.27
C ILE A 168 -3.71 -0.27 3.30
N SER A 169 -3.42 -0.30 2.00
CA SER A 169 -4.42 -0.17 0.94
C SER A 169 -4.47 -1.48 0.17
N GLY A 170 -5.68 -2.03 -0.04
CA GLY A 170 -5.88 -3.32 -0.70
C GLY A 170 -6.90 -3.24 -1.83
N ARG A 171 -6.70 -4.05 -2.88
CA ARG A 171 -7.67 -4.24 -3.96
C ARG A 171 -8.69 -5.30 -3.54
N ARG A 172 -9.97 -4.92 -3.53
CA ARG A 172 -11.11 -5.81 -3.23
C ARG A 172 -11.98 -5.98 -4.47
N PHE A 173 -12.48 -7.20 -4.68
CA PHE A 173 -13.54 -7.47 -5.65
C PHE A 173 -14.88 -6.93 -5.13
N ILE A 174 -15.59 -6.19 -5.98
CA ILE A 174 -17.02 -5.94 -5.81
C ILE A 174 -17.68 -6.99 -6.72
N LEU A 175 -18.34 -7.98 -6.11
CA LEU A 175 -19.20 -8.93 -6.82
C LEU A 175 -20.57 -8.29 -7.05
#